data_AF-A0A6P6KR52-F1
#
_entry.id   AF-A0A6P6KR52-F1
#
_cell.length_a   1.000
_cell.length_b   1.000
_cell.length_c   1.000
_cell.angle_alpha   90.00
_cell.angle_beta   90.00
_cell.angle_gamma   90.00
#
_symmetry.space_group_name_H-M   'P 1'
#
loop_
_entity.id
_entity.type
_entity.pdbx_description
1 polymer ?
#
loop_
_entity_poly.entity_id
_entity_poly.type
_entity_poly.pdbx_seq_one_letter_code
_entity_poly.pdbx_strand_id
1 'polypeptide(L)'
;MVKDLGMMLEIILLLTESVLVSSYALNSTVQCERLNEKKLKVRAGESLYLPCPNRYCFIQTENSSYFWFRNLSRTKQMEQIGTEESERVHFHQSVLYILWLNLNDTGRYITHRYEGDFCGEYETVVVVYEEFSMDLVYKTPSEQVVSGIYCPVCDEEEQQGSFVWYKNFSLIPNQESAPVLRIRNSSKQSEGIYTCVCTWEHHGIKHNSSGSRRIVIKEQTINVSPKFSLPINNSVVFTDVGSEVILNCSVYFGQSVCSRCSIHWEKNRSRLHGEDGYEQKYRYSVLFFSRTIDGTLQLLLNINKVSESDLRSEFRCKAQDSYEVIFVSVTLKSRASVLSVIVACICTSLVLLLLAGGLKWFALDLVLFSRQIFVKLYRKEDGKLYDAYVIYQRNNLDEATSKTVCDFINGSLLTVLESYYGFKLFIHGRDDLPGEDCMSLIETEIQLSRRLIIVLTPGARTDKSSDSPEAYDLQVGLHQALVQGETGVILIQLGQMQDYTHLPLGLQHLLCKNSPLLWRDGESSPNSRFWKRVRYQMPVVSSFQRSSRRGSLKASLQCQGLLV
;
A
#
# COMPACT_ATOMS: atom_id res chain seq x y z
N MET A 1 27.53 -85.20 71.62
CA MET A 1 28.34 -85.38 70.39
C MET A 1 27.53 -85.25 69.09
N VAL A 2 26.41 -84.49 69.07
CA VAL A 2 25.66 -84.12 67.85
C VAL A 2 25.36 -82.60 67.81
N LYS A 3 25.55 -81.88 68.93
CA LYS A 3 25.43 -80.41 68.97
C LYS A 3 26.72 -79.66 68.56
N ASP A 4 27.89 -80.28 68.69
CA ASP A 4 29.17 -79.66 68.29
C ASP A 4 29.45 -79.73 66.78
N LEU A 5 28.79 -80.65 66.05
CA LEU A 5 28.89 -80.72 64.59
C LEU A 5 28.08 -79.62 63.87
N GLY A 6 26.99 -79.15 64.49
CA GLY A 6 26.14 -78.08 63.93
C GLY A 6 26.81 -76.71 63.98
N MET A 7 27.53 -76.43 65.08
CA MET A 7 28.23 -75.15 65.26
C MET A 7 29.51 -75.08 64.41
N MET A 8 30.18 -76.21 64.16
CA MET A 8 31.29 -76.29 63.20
C MET A 8 30.85 -76.11 61.74
N LEU A 9 29.64 -76.56 61.37
CA LEU A 9 29.13 -76.34 60.00
C LEU A 9 28.72 -74.88 59.76
N GLU A 10 28.13 -74.19 60.75
CA GLU A 10 27.82 -72.75 60.62
C GLU A 10 29.07 -71.88 60.58
N ILE A 11 30.12 -72.22 61.33
CA ILE A 11 31.41 -71.49 61.28
C ILE A 11 32.12 -71.75 59.95
N ILE A 12 32.05 -72.95 59.37
CA ILE A 12 32.62 -73.23 58.05
C ILE A 12 31.82 -72.51 56.94
N LEU A 13 30.50 -72.42 57.04
CA LEU A 13 29.66 -71.64 56.10
C LEU A 13 29.94 -70.13 56.17
N LEU A 14 30.06 -69.57 57.39
CA LEU A 14 30.42 -68.16 57.60
C LEU A 14 31.87 -67.86 57.18
N LEU A 15 32.80 -68.81 57.36
CA LEU A 15 34.17 -68.65 56.89
C LEU A 15 34.26 -68.76 55.36
N THR A 16 33.45 -69.60 54.70
CA THR A 16 33.37 -69.63 53.23
C THR A 16 32.72 -68.39 52.63
N GLU A 17 31.79 -67.73 53.33
CA GLU A 17 31.29 -66.40 52.92
C GLU A 17 32.35 -65.31 53.15
N SER A 18 33.13 -65.36 54.24
CA SER A 18 34.21 -64.39 54.48
C SER A 18 35.45 -64.56 53.58
N VAL A 19 35.74 -65.79 53.11
CA VAL A 19 36.85 -66.07 52.19
C VAL A 19 36.45 -65.83 50.72
N LEU A 20 35.16 -65.83 50.38
CA LEU A 20 34.68 -65.30 49.10
C LEU A 20 34.56 -63.76 49.06
N VAL A 21 34.70 -63.07 50.20
CA VAL A 21 34.71 -61.60 50.26
C VAL A 21 36.12 -61.01 50.01
N SER A 22 37.18 -61.83 50.00
CA SER A 22 38.56 -61.38 49.68
C SER A 22 39.02 -61.74 48.26
N SER A 23 38.12 -62.19 47.39
CA SER A 23 38.40 -62.43 45.97
C SER A 23 37.34 -61.84 45.06
N TYR A 24 36.77 -60.68 45.43
CA TYR A 24 36.43 -59.71 44.40
C TYR A 24 37.75 -59.26 43.80
N ALA A 25 38.21 -60.03 42.82
CA ALA A 25 38.92 -59.47 41.71
C ALA A 25 38.27 -58.11 41.42
N LEU A 26 39.06 -57.04 41.53
CA LEU A 26 38.81 -55.77 40.86
C LEU A 26 38.71 -56.07 39.36
N ASN A 27 37.59 -56.64 38.97
CA ASN A 27 37.14 -56.98 37.63
C ASN A 27 35.69 -56.51 37.45
N SER A 28 35.19 -55.65 38.36
CA SER A 28 34.30 -54.60 37.92
C SER A 28 35.18 -53.52 37.30
N THR A 29 35.25 -53.51 35.98
CA THR A 29 35.52 -52.28 35.25
C THR A 29 34.41 -51.29 35.63
N VAL A 30 34.55 -50.61 36.78
CA VAL A 30 33.77 -49.41 37.05
C VAL A 30 34.21 -48.46 35.96
N GLN A 31 33.41 -48.41 34.90
CA GLN A 31 33.69 -47.56 33.77
C GLN A 31 33.35 -46.15 34.24
N CYS A 32 34.35 -45.48 34.79
CA CYS A 32 34.25 -44.10 35.24
C CYS A 32 33.73 -43.23 34.08
N GLU A 33 32.93 -42.24 34.41
CA GLU A 33 32.35 -41.38 33.39
C GLU A 33 33.48 -40.57 32.73
N ARG A 34 33.67 -40.76 31.42
CA ARG A 34 34.69 -40.05 30.65
C ARG A 34 34.19 -38.66 30.31
N LEU A 35 34.73 -37.66 30.99
CA LEU A 35 34.15 -36.31 30.99
C LEU A 35 34.84 -35.33 30.04
N ASN A 36 36.17 -35.43 29.87
CA ASN A 36 36.91 -34.48 29.03
C ASN A 36 38.24 -35.04 28.49
N GLU A 37 38.65 -34.51 27.34
CA GLU A 37 39.97 -34.69 26.75
C GLU A 37 40.65 -33.33 26.58
N LYS A 38 41.81 -33.13 27.19
CA LYS A 38 42.65 -31.93 27.06
C LYS A 38 43.94 -32.28 26.35
N LYS A 39 44.40 -31.43 25.42
CA LYS A 39 45.72 -31.58 24.80
C LYS A 39 46.64 -30.47 25.27
N LEU A 40 47.79 -30.86 25.82
CA LEU A 40 48.83 -29.96 26.29
C LEU A 40 50.11 -30.20 25.49
N LYS A 41 50.76 -29.12 25.07
CA LYS A 41 52.03 -29.16 24.36
C LYS A 41 53.06 -28.43 25.21
N VAL A 42 54.18 -29.09 25.48
CA VAL A 42 55.21 -28.64 26.43
C VAL A 42 56.60 -28.81 25.83
N ARG A 43 57.59 -28.15 26.43
CA ARG A 43 58.98 -28.20 25.98
C ARG A 43 59.82 -29.13 26.84
N ALA A 44 60.74 -29.87 26.22
CA ALA A 44 61.71 -30.69 26.92
C ALA A 44 62.66 -29.81 27.77
N GLY A 45 63.10 -30.33 28.91
CA GLY A 45 63.95 -29.65 29.89
C GLY A 45 63.21 -28.75 30.88
N GLU A 46 61.97 -28.37 30.59
CA GLU A 46 61.06 -27.69 31.53
C GLU A 46 60.36 -28.69 32.44
N SER A 47 59.79 -28.23 33.56
CA SER A 47 58.91 -29.08 34.37
C SER A 47 57.46 -28.73 34.12
N LEU A 48 56.57 -29.69 34.35
CA LEU A 48 55.14 -29.53 34.20
C LEU A 48 54.43 -29.74 35.53
N TYR A 49 53.69 -28.71 35.94
CA TYR A 49 52.63 -28.79 36.91
C TYR A 49 51.32 -29.01 36.16
N LEU A 50 50.73 -30.20 36.26
CA LEU A 50 49.50 -30.57 35.55
C LEU A 50 48.35 -30.75 36.55
N PRO A 51 47.49 -29.73 36.75
CA PRO A 51 46.28 -29.90 37.53
C PRO A 51 45.25 -30.72 36.77
N CYS A 52 44.35 -31.36 37.51
CA CYS A 52 43.24 -32.09 36.90
C CYS A 52 42.45 -31.18 35.93
N PRO A 53 42.16 -31.65 34.70
CA PRO A 53 41.43 -30.83 33.73
C PRO A 53 40.00 -30.52 34.22
N ASN A 54 39.65 -29.22 34.21
CA ASN A 54 38.37 -28.63 34.63
C ASN A 54 38.26 -28.36 36.14
N ARG A 55 37.59 -27.25 36.47
CA ARG A 55 37.30 -26.78 37.84
C ARG A 55 36.59 -27.83 38.67
N TYR A 56 35.65 -28.57 38.06
CA TYR A 56 34.93 -29.65 38.75
C TYR A 56 35.85 -30.77 39.25
N CYS A 57 36.91 -31.09 38.54
CA CYS A 57 37.87 -32.10 39.01
C CYS A 57 38.89 -31.51 39.99
N PHE A 58 39.29 -30.27 39.74
CA PHE A 58 40.30 -29.57 40.51
C PHE A 58 39.87 -29.25 41.96
N ILE A 59 38.59 -28.96 42.20
CA ILE A 59 38.08 -28.63 43.55
C ILE A 59 38.31 -29.80 44.50
N GLN A 60 39.18 -29.60 45.48
CA GLN A 60 39.45 -30.58 46.53
C GLN A 60 38.33 -30.54 47.57
N THR A 61 37.64 -31.66 47.75
CA THR A 61 36.71 -31.88 48.87
C THR A 61 37.33 -32.91 49.83
N GLU A 62 36.97 -32.86 51.12
CA GLU A 62 37.55 -33.75 52.14
C GLU A 62 37.37 -35.25 51.82
N ASN A 63 36.40 -35.60 50.97
CA ASN A 63 36.09 -36.98 50.57
C ASN A 63 36.58 -37.35 49.14
N SER A 64 37.39 -36.49 48.50
CA SER A 64 37.91 -36.76 47.16
C SER A 64 39.22 -37.56 47.21
N SER A 65 39.29 -38.65 46.44
CA SER A 65 40.55 -39.38 46.19
C SER A 65 40.91 -39.36 44.71
N TYR A 66 42.23 -39.32 44.44
CA TYR A 66 42.77 -39.13 43.11
C TYR A 66 43.76 -40.24 42.79
N PHE A 67 43.69 -40.74 41.55
CA PHE A 67 44.65 -41.68 41.01
C PHE A 67 45.08 -41.23 39.62
N TRP A 68 46.36 -41.32 39.33
CA TRP A 68 46.92 -40.95 38.04
C TRP A 68 47.52 -42.16 37.34
N PHE A 69 47.28 -42.22 36.04
CA PHE A 69 47.77 -43.27 35.18
C PHE A 69 48.43 -42.67 33.95
N ARG A 70 49.48 -43.33 33.47
CA ARG A 70 50.14 -43.01 32.21
C ARG A 70 49.94 -44.16 31.24
N ASN A 71 49.48 -43.83 30.03
CA ASN A 71 49.40 -44.74 28.91
C ASN A 71 50.52 -44.39 27.91
N LEU A 72 51.54 -45.24 27.91
CA LEU A 72 52.67 -45.14 27.01
C LEU A 72 52.27 -45.66 25.63
N SER A 73 52.37 -44.78 24.62
CA SER A 73 51.99 -45.08 23.23
C SER A 73 52.67 -46.32 22.62
N ARG A 74 53.77 -46.81 23.21
CA ARG A 74 54.52 -48.01 22.76
C ARG A 74 53.96 -49.34 23.25
N THR A 75 53.34 -49.41 24.43
CA THR A 75 52.97 -50.69 25.07
C THR A 75 51.46 -50.90 25.20
N LYS A 76 50.64 -49.86 25.00
CA LYS A 76 49.18 -49.87 25.25
C LYS A 76 48.79 -50.35 26.66
N GLN A 77 49.75 -50.41 27.58
CA GLN A 77 49.53 -50.77 28.99
C GLN A 77 49.39 -49.49 29.80
N MET A 78 48.46 -49.53 30.75
CA MET A 78 48.20 -48.44 31.69
C MET A 78 49.05 -48.66 32.94
N GLU A 79 49.93 -47.71 33.22
CA GLU A 79 50.82 -47.72 34.39
C GLU A 79 50.28 -46.71 35.41
N GLN A 80 50.10 -47.14 36.66
CA GLN A 80 49.73 -46.23 37.74
C GLN A 80 50.96 -45.43 38.19
N ILE A 81 50.79 -44.12 38.32
CA ILE A 81 51.83 -43.21 38.80
C ILE A 81 51.82 -43.20 40.32
N GLY A 82 52.99 -43.14 40.96
CA GLY A 82 53.12 -43.08 42.42
C GLY A 82 52.90 -41.69 43.01
N THR A 83 52.83 -41.64 44.35
CA THR A 83 52.79 -40.40 45.14
C THR A 83 54.14 -40.06 45.78
N GLU A 84 55.20 -40.80 45.45
CA GLU A 84 56.51 -40.60 46.04
C GLU A 84 57.20 -39.36 45.44
N GLU A 85 57.37 -38.32 46.25
CA GLU A 85 57.94 -37.03 45.80
C GLU A 85 59.44 -37.10 45.47
N SER A 86 60.11 -38.21 45.78
CA SER A 86 61.49 -38.49 45.35
C SER A 86 61.58 -38.84 43.87
N GLU A 87 60.47 -39.33 43.29
CA GLU A 87 60.39 -39.69 41.89
C GLU A 87 60.23 -38.44 41.01
N ARG A 88 60.69 -38.55 39.76
CA ARG A 88 60.56 -37.46 38.78
C ARG A 88 59.12 -37.23 38.33
N VAL A 89 58.31 -38.28 38.33
CA VAL A 89 56.91 -38.28 37.89
C VAL A 89 56.07 -38.83 39.02
N HIS A 90 55.37 -37.95 39.71
CA HIS A 90 54.56 -38.28 40.87
C HIS A 90 53.35 -37.36 40.93
N PHE A 91 52.33 -37.75 41.67
CA PHE A 91 51.16 -36.91 41.87
C PHE A 91 50.92 -36.61 43.36
N HIS A 92 50.36 -35.44 43.62
CA HIS A 92 49.86 -35.06 44.93
C HIS A 92 48.43 -34.55 44.76
N GLN A 93 47.47 -35.23 45.40
CA GLN A 93 46.04 -34.92 45.29
C GLN A 93 45.60 -34.80 43.81
N SER A 94 45.01 -33.67 43.41
CA SER A 94 44.50 -33.41 42.07
C SER A 94 45.57 -33.03 41.04
N VAL A 95 46.86 -33.05 41.39
CA VAL A 95 47.95 -32.50 40.58
C VAL A 95 49.01 -33.54 40.28
N LEU A 96 49.39 -33.64 39.00
CA LEU A 96 50.52 -34.43 38.54
C LEU A 96 51.75 -33.53 38.31
N TYR A 97 52.89 -33.95 38.84
CA TYR A 97 54.19 -33.32 38.63
C TYR A 97 55.00 -34.17 37.65
N ILE A 98 55.55 -33.53 36.62
CA ILE A 98 56.53 -34.15 35.71
C ILE A 98 57.74 -33.23 35.69
N LEU A 99 58.77 -33.58 36.45
CA LEU A 99 59.98 -32.78 36.57
C LEU A 99 60.93 -33.09 35.40
N TRP A 100 61.56 -32.03 34.85
CA TRP A 100 62.52 -32.13 33.74
C TRP A 100 62.03 -33.03 32.59
N LEU A 101 61.00 -32.55 31.91
CA LEU A 101 60.35 -33.22 30.79
C LEU A 101 61.36 -33.72 29.77
N ASN A 102 61.16 -34.96 29.32
CA ASN A 102 61.87 -35.55 28.20
C ASN A 102 60.89 -36.01 27.13
N LEU A 103 61.39 -36.36 25.95
CA LEU A 103 60.55 -36.78 24.82
C LEU A 103 59.71 -38.05 25.13
N ASN A 104 60.21 -38.93 26.01
CA ASN A 104 59.53 -40.16 26.41
C ASN A 104 58.32 -39.90 27.32
N ASP A 105 58.20 -38.71 27.91
CA ASP A 105 57.03 -38.31 28.70
C ASP A 105 55.82 -37.97 27.81
N THR A 106 55.99 -37.96 26.48
CA THR A 106 54.88 -37.82 25.52
C THR A 106 53.92 -39.02 25.62
N GLY A 107 52.67 -38.75 25.97
CA GLY A 107 51.70 -39.81 26.21
C GLY A 107 50.36 -39.30 26.69
N ARG A 108 49.50 -40.25 27.06
CA ARG A 108 48.18 -39.99 27.61
C ARG A 108 48.24 -40.16 29.13
N TYR A 109 47.85 -39.12 29.85
CA TYR A 109 47.77 -39.09 31.29
C TYR A 109 46.30 -39.06 31.68
N ILE A 110 45.88 -40.03 32.47
CA ILE A 110 44.49 -40.23 32.88
C ILE A 110 44.43 -39.99 34.37
N THR A 111 43.46 -39.22 34.82
CA THR A 111 43.19 -39.04 36.23
C THR A 111 41.78 -39.51 36.56
N HIS A 112 41.70 -40.32 37.60
CA HIS A 112 40.45 -40.79 38.18
C HIS A 112 40.21 -40.04 39.48
N ARG A 113 39.06 -39.40 39.58
CA ARG A 113 38.57 -38.77 40.80
C ARG A 113 37.41 -39.59 41.34
N TYR A 114 37.51 -39.97 42.61
CA TYR A 114 36.41 -40.60 43.34
C TYR A 114 35.90 -39.66 44.41
N GLU A 115 34.58 -39.48 44.47
CA GLU A 115 33.89 -38.70 45.51
C GLU A 115 32.61 -39.44 45.90
N GLY A 116 32.64 -40.17 47.02
CA GLY A 116 31.57 -41.11 47.37
C GLY A 116 31.43 -42.20 46.30
N ASP A 117 30.24 -42.35 45.74
CA ASP A 117 29.94 -43.32 44.66
C ASP A 117 30.25 -42.79 43.25
N PHE A 118 30.61 -41.51 43.12
CA PHE A 118 30.91 -40.90 41.83
C PHE A 118 32.37 -41.17 41.43
N CYS A 119 32.58 -41.66 40.20
CA CYS A 119 33.91 -41.74 39.57
C CYS A 119 33.95 -40.96 38.26
N GLY A 120 34.80 -39.93 38.19
CA GLY A 120 35.09 -39.18 36.97
C GLY A 120 36.45 -39.56 36.39
N GLU A 121 36.50 -39.86 35.09
CA GLU A 121 37.73 -40.04 34.33
C GLU A 121 38.01 -38.81 33.46
N TYR A 122 39.24 -38.31 33.55
CA TYR A 122 39.70 -37.21 32.73
C TYR A 122 41.02 -37.52 32.04
N GLU A 123 41.09 -37.22 30.75
CA GLU A 123 42.26 -37.52 29.93
C GLU A 123 43.00 -36.24 29.53
N THR A 124 44.32 -36.24 29.73
CA THR A 124 45.22 -35.20 29.20
C THR A 124 46.29 -35.82 28.32
N VAL A 125 46.31 -35.42 27.04
CA VAL A 125 47.37 -35.78 26.09
C VAL A 125 48.51 -34.78 26.22
N VAL A 126 49.68 -35.23 26.69
CA VAL A 126 50.89 -34.41 26.79
C VAL A 126 51.80 -34.72 25.61
N VAL A 127 52.22 -33.69 24.88
CA VAL A 127 53.16 -33.79 23.76
C VAL A 127 54.39 -32.93 24.05
N VAL A 128 55.55 -33.57 24.17
CA VAL A 128 56.82 -32.91 24.49
C VAL A 128 57.59 -32.62 23.21
N TYR A 129 58.02 -31.37 23.03
CA TYR A 129 58.84 -30.93 21.89
C TYR A 129 60.26 -30.57 22.36
N GLU A 130 61.27 -30.93 21.58
CA GLU A 130 62.68 -30.61 21.86
C GLU A 130 63.00 -29.14 21.55
N GLU A 131 62.61 -28.68 20.37
CA GLU A 131 62.78 -27.31 19.91
C GLU A 131 61.48 -26.50 19.96
N PHE A 132 61.60 -25.17 19.90
CA PHE A 132 60.44 -24.32 19.79
C PHE A 132 59.70 -24.61 18.47
N SER A 133 58.42 -24.98 18.58
CA SER A 133 57.52 -25.14 17.46
C SER A 133 56.39 -24.13 17.52
N MET A 134 55.91 -23.67 16.36
CA MET A 134 54.65 -22.91 16.24
C MET A 134 53.46 -23.68 16.81
N ASP A 135 53.58 -25.00 16.95
CA ASP A 135 52.61 -25.83 17.64
C ASP A 135 52.44 -25.49 19.13
N LEU A 136 53.47 -24.98 19.80
CA LEU A 136 53.47 -24.62 21.23
C LEU A 136 52.71 -23.30 21.51
N VAL A 137 52.24 -22.61 20.46
CA VAL A 137 51.54 -21.33 20.60
C VAL A 137 50.06 -21.59 20.92
N TYR A 138 49.63 -21.11 22.08
CA TYR A 138 48.24 -21.16 22.53
C TYR A 138 47.35 -20.32 21.61
N LYS A 139 46.16 -20.83 21.30
CA LYS A 139 45.16 -20.12 20.50
C LYS A 139 44.65 -18.89 21.26
N THR A 140 44.71 -17.73 20.62
CA THR A 140 44.25 -16.47 21.19
C THR A 140 42.71 -16.42 21.14
N PRO A 141 42.02 -16.14 22.26
CA PRO A 141 40.58 -15.91 22.22
C PRO A 141 40.25 -14.67 21.36
N SER A 142 39.16 -14.78 20.60
CA SER A 142 38.74 -13.83 19.55
C SER A 142 38.45 -12.41 20.03
N GLU A 143 38.31 -12.16 21.34
CA GLU A 143 37.61 -10.97 21.87
C GLU A 143 38.27 -10.32 23.10
N GLN A 144 39.59 -10.38 23.26
CA GLN A 144 40.24 -9.55 24.28
C GLN A 144 40.70 -8.22 23.70
N VAL A 145 39.90 -7.18 23.96
CA VAL A 145 40.37 -5.80 24.07
C VAL A 145 41.59 -5.83 24.99
N VAL A 146 42.77 -5.57 24.42
CA VAL A 146 44.07 -5.84 25.05
C VAL A 146 44.29 -4.89 26.23
N SER A 147 43.78 -5.23 27.42
CA SER A 147 44.25 -4.60 28.66
C SER A 147 45.50 -5.32 29.21
N GLY A 148 45.68 -6.62 28.89
CA GLY A 148 46.88 -7.39 29.20
C GLY A 148 46.86 -8.83 28.65
N ILE A 149 48.03 -9.47 28.60
CA ILE A 149 48.23 -10.87 28.20
C ILE A 149 48.44 -11.71 29.46
N TYR A 150 47.53 -12.66 29.70
CA TYR A 150 47.65 -13.63 30.80
C TYR A 150 48.62 -14.76 30.45
N CYS A 151 49.46 -15.15 31.41
CA CYS A 151 50.35 -16.29 31.29
C CYS A 151 49.52 -17.57 31.04
N PRO A 152 49.79 -18.36 29.99
CA PRO A 152 48.99 -19.54 29.67
C PRO A 152 49.29 -20.78 30.53
N VAL A 153 50.33 -20.75 31.36
CA VAL A 153 50.90 -21.95 32.01
C VAL A 153 50.80 -21.91 33.53
N CYS A 154 50.85 -20.73 34.13
CA CYS A 154 50.80 -20.56 35.58
C CYS A 154 49.66 -19.62 35.95
N ASP A 155 48.95 -19.98 37.03
CA ASP A 155 47.85 -19.20 37.59
C ASP A 155 48.29 -18.47 38.87
N GLU A 156 47.73 -17.29 39.11
CA GLU A 156 48.06 -16.39 40.22
C GLU A 156 47.78 -16.99 41.61
N GLU A 157 46.73 -17.80 41.71
CA GLU A 157 46.22 -18.27 43.00
C GLU A 157 46.94 -19.51 43.53
N GLU A 158 47.66 -20.25 42.67
CA GLU A 158 48.14 -21.60 42.98
C GLU A 158 49.67 -21.71 43.03
N GLN A 159 50.39 -20.78 42.38
CA GLN A 159 51.84 -20.84 42.23
C GLN A 159 52.47 -19.49 42.60
N GLN A 160 53.17 -19.45 43.74
CA GLN A 160 53.94 -18.30 44.20
C GLN A 160 55.25 -18.15 43.42
N GLY A 161 55.15 -18.13 42.09
CA GLY A 161 56.26 -18.12 41.16
C GLY A 161 56.68 -16.73 40.71
N SER A 162 57.88 -16.62 40.15
CA SER A 162 58.33 -15.42 39.43
C SER A 162 58.04 -15.51 37.94
N PHE A 163 57.77 -14.37 37.30
CA PHE A 163 57.31 -14.31 35.92
C PHE A 163 58.25 -13.48 35.06
N VAL A 164 58.64 -14.02 33.91
CA VAL A 164 59.48 -13.33 32.93
C VAL A 164 58.84 -13.46 31.55
N TRP A 165 58.60 -12.32 30.90
CA TRP A 165 58.06 -12.27 29.54
C TRP A 165 59.12 -11.97 28.49
N TYR A 166 58.93 -12.62 27.34
CA TYR A 166 59.68 -12.43 26.12
C TYR A 166 58.72 -12.06 24.99
N LYS A 167 59.19 -11.23 24.07
CA LYS A 167 58.52 -10.94 22.81
C LYS A 167 59.43 -11.35 21.67
N ASN A 168 58.95 -12.23 20.78
CA ASN A 168 59.71 -12.78 19.66
C ASN A 168 61.11 -13.26 20.12
N PHE A 169 61.13 -14.05 21.20
CA PHE A 169 62.36 -14.59 21.82
C PHE A 169 63.33 -13.56 22.42
N SER A 170 62.94 -12.29 22.49
CA SER A 170 63.73 -11.22 23.13
C SER A 170 63.12 -10.82 24.47
N LEU A 171 63.95 -10.65 25.49
CA LEU A 171 63.50 -10.24 26.83
C LEU A 171 62.85 -8.85 26.76
N ILE A 172 61.70 -8.68 27.40
CA ILE A 172 61.04 -7.39 27.52
C ILE A 172 61.70 -6.61 28.67
N PRO A 173 62.36 -5.46 28.41
CA PRO A 173 63.01 -4.68 29.46
C PRO A 173 61.97 -3.96 30.33
N ASN A 174 62.30 -3.76 31.61
CA ASN A 174 61.48 -3.02 32.59
C ASN A 174 60.03 -3.52 32.74
N GLN A 175 59.83 -4.83 32.54
CA GLN A 175 58.54 -5.47 32.78
C GLN A 175 58.25 -5.65 34.27
N GLU A 176 56.97 -5.59 34.65
CA GLU A 176 56.53 -6.07 35.96
C GLU A 176 56.67 -7.60 35.98
N SER A 177 57.27 -8.16 37.03
CA SER A 177 57.28 -9.62 37.26
C SER A 177 55.89 -10.05 37.70
N ALA A 178 54.97 -10.05 36.73
CA ALA A 178 53.57 -10.32 36.95
C ALA A 178 53.05 -11.38 35.96
N PRO A 179 52.09 -12.21 36.40
CA PRO A 179 51.38 -13.18 35.57
C PRO A 179 50.57 -12.55 34.42
N VAL A 180 50.34 -11.24 34.45
CA VAL A 180 49.67 -10.48 33.39
C VAL A 180 50.61 -9.41 32.82
N LEU A 181 50.94 -9.53 31.54
CA LEU A 181 51.70 -8.52 30.81
C LEU A 181 50.78 -7.43 30.25
N ARG A 182 50.84 -6.22 30.81
CA ARG A 182 50.06 -5.07 30.31
C ARG A 182 50.75 -4.43 29.10
N ILE A 183 50.07 -4.38 27.96
CA ILE A 183 50.57 -3.69 26.76
C ILE A 183 50.00 -2.26 26.74
N ARG A 184 50.85 -1.27 27.02
CA ARG A 184 50.48 0.15 26.90
C ARG A 184 50.46 0.55 25.43
N ASN A 185 49.36 1.14 24.96
CA ASN A 185 49.15 1.60 23.57
C ASN A 185 49.38 0.50 22.51
N SER A 186 48.38 -0.37 22.32
CA SER A 186 48.41 -1.41 21.29
C SER A 186 48.50 -0.80 19.88
N SER A 187 49.61 -1.04 19.19
CA SER A 187 49.83 -0.64 17.79
C SER A 187 50.21 -1.87 16.95
N LYS A 188 50.32 -1.74 15.62
CA LYS A 188 50.83 -2.85 14.79
C LYS A 188 52.21 -3.36 15.24
N GLN A 189 53.05 -2.51 15.82
CA GLN A 189 54.35 -2.95 16.36
C GLN A 189 54.20 -3.87 17.57
N SER A 190 53.05 -3.85 18.26
CA SER A 190 52.75 -4.75 19.38
C SER A 190 52.41 -6.18 18.92
N GLU A 191 52.26 -6.43 17.62
CA GLU A 191 52.10 -7.80 17.10
C GLU A 191 53.35 -8.64 17.34
N GLY A 192 53.13 -9.93 17.58
CA GLY A 192 54.21 -10.88 17.82
C GLY A 192 53.82 -12.04 18.71
N ILE A 193 54.80 -12.86 19.02
CA ILE A 193 54.68 -13.99 19.93
C ILE A 193 55.18 -13.55 21.29
N TYR A 194 54.30 -13.62 22.29
CA TYR A 194 54.62 -13.33 23.68
C TYR A 194 54.75 -14.64 24.43
N THR A 195 55.91 -14.86 25.05
CA THR A 195 56.21 -16.06 25.82
C THR A 195 56.34 -15.69 27.29
N CYS A 196 55.52 -16.30 28.13
CA CYS A 196 55.63 -16.23 29.58
C CYS A 196 56.50 -17.40 30.05
N VAL A 197 57.50 -17.13 30.87
CA VAL A 197 58.25 -18.13 31.63
C VAL A 197 57.91 -17.92 33.10
N CYS A 198 57.37 -18.96 33.70
CA CYS A 198 57.00 -18.99 35.11
C CYS A 198 57.95 -19.92 35.85
N THR A 199 58.59 -19.39 36.89
CA THR A 199 59.50 -20.14 37.75
C THR A 199 58.80 -20.42 39.07
N TRP A 200 58.59 -21.70 39.38
CA TRP A 200 57.96 -22.18 40.62
C TRP A 200 58.93 -23.08 41.37
N GLU A 201 58.71 -23.24 42.67
CA GLU A 201 59.59 -24.01 43.55
C GLU A 201 58.88 -25.28 44.01
N HIS A 202 59.59 -26.41 43.96
CA HIS A 202 59.12 -27.71 44.44
C HIS A 202 60.27 -28.36 45.21
N HIS A 203 60.08 -28.60 46.52
CA HIS A 203 61.11 -29.12 47.45
C HIS A 203 62.45 -28.38 47.39
N GLY A 204 62.43 -27.04 47.35
CA GLY A 204 63.64 -26.22 47.32
C GLY A 204 64.33 -26.14 45.95
N ILE A 205 63.82 -26.84 44.93
CA ILE A 205 64.32 -26.81 43.56
C ILE A 205 63.42 -25.91 42.72
N LYS A 206 64.05 -24.97 42.00
CA LYS A 206 63.35 -24.07 41.09
C LYS A 206 63.16 -24.73 39.73
N HIS A 207 61.93 -24.76 39.28
CA HIS A 207 61.50 -25.30 38.00
C HIS A 207 60.88 -24.21 37.12
N ASN A 208 61.05 -24.36 35.81
CA ASN A 208 60.52 -23.42 34.84
C ASN A 208 59.46 -24.11 33.99
N SER A 209 58.39 -23.38 33.71
CA SER A 209 57.39 -23.75 32.70
C SER A 209 57.12 -22.55 31.81
N SER A 210 57.11 -22.74 30.49
CA SER A 210 56.90 -21.66 29.53
C SER A 210 55.72 -21.90 28.61
N GLY A 211 55.07 -20.81 28.18
CA GLY A 211 54.00 -20.88 27.20
C GLY A 211 53.84 -19.60 26.41
N SER A 212 53.49 -19.77 25.13
CA SER A 212 53.51 -18.69 24.14
C SER A 212 52.12 -18.37 23.60
N ARG A 213 51.82 -17.09 23.38
CA ARG A 213 50.59 -16.60 22.72
C ARG A 213 50.95 -15.66 21.57
N ARG A 214 50.28 -15.81 20.42
CA ARG A 214 50.44 -14.89 19.29
C ARG A 214 49.39 -13.79 19.39
N ILE A 215 49.83 -12.54 19.43
CA ILE A 215 48.95 -11.38 19.37
C ILE A 215 48.97 -10.81 17.96
N VAL A 216 47.77 -10.63 17.42
CA VAL A 216 47.52 -9.98 16.13
C VAL A 216 46.59 -8.79 16.41
N ILE A 217 47.00 -7.60 16.01
CA ILE A 217 46.23 -6.38 16.20
C ILE A 217 45.35 -6.20 14.96
N LYS A 218 44.06 -6.49 15.11
CA LYS A 218 43.09 -6.17 14.07
C LYS A 218 43.00 -4.64 13.97
N GLU A 219 43.14 -4.11 12.76
CA GLU A 219 42.85 -2.70 12.50
C GLU A 219 41.42 -2.41 12.95
N GLN A 220 41.22 -1.29 13.66
CA GLN A 220 39.89 -0.80 13.97
C GLN A 220 39.21 -0.49 12.66
N THR A 221 38.35 -1.40 12.21
CA THR A 221 37.46 -1.12 11.11
C THR A 221 36.50 -0.05 11.58
N ILE A 222 36.53 1.13 10.95
CA ILE A 222 35.48 2.13 11.13
C ILE A 222 34.18 1.45 10.71
N ASN A 223 33.31 1.20 11.68
CA ASN A 223 32.02 0.59 11.43
C ASN A 223 31.12 1.65 10.81
N VAL A 224 30.77 1.46 9.55
CA VAL A 224 29.82 2.30 8.83
C VAL A 224 28.43 1.72 9.09
N SER A 225 27.50 2.54 9.58
CA SER A 225 26.12 2.10 9.77
C SER A 225 25.52 1.65 8.43
N PRO A 226 24.65 0.62 8.43
CA PRO A 226 24.05 0.12 7.22
C PRO A 226 23.28 1.22 6.48
N LYS A 227 23.38 1.24 5.16
CA LYS A 227 22.69 2.21 4.30
C LYS A 227 21.88 1.49 3.25
N PHE A 228 20.58 1.78 3.19
CA PHE A 228 19.72 1.25 2.14
C PHE A 228 19.99 1.96 0.82
N SER A 229 20.38 1.19 -0.19
CA SER A 229 20.42 1.64 -1.57
C SER A 229 19.04 1.50 -2.21
N LEU A 230 18.35 0.38 -1.93
CA LEU A 230 16.98 0.09 -2.33
C LEU A 230 16.32 -0.80 -1.26
N PRO A 231 15.00 -0.74 -1.06
CA PRO A 231 14.07 0.26 -1.60
C PRO A 231 14.19 1.60 -0.88
N ILE A 232 13.62 2.67 -1.45
CA ILE A 232 13.51 3.97 -0.78
C ILE A 232 12.43 3.86 0.31
N ASN A 233 12.66 4.46 1.48
CA ASN A 233 11.72 4.41 2.59
C ASN A 233 10.34 4.98 2.19
N ASN A 234 9.27 4.28 2.54
CA ASN A 234 7.88 4.58 2.14
C ASN A 234 7.64 4.61 0.62
N SER A 235 8.42 3.85 -0.16
CA SER A 235 8.17 3.73 -1.59
C SER A 235 6.91 2.93 -1.89
N VAL A 236 6.31 3.23 -3.04
CA VAL A 236 5.08 2.60 -3.52
C VAL A 236 5.38 1.83 -4.80
N VAL A 237 4.99 0.56 -4.85
CA VAL A 237 5.10 -0.28 -6.05
C VAL A 237 3.70 -0.57 -6.57
N PHE A 238 3.47 -0.27 -7.85
CA PHE A 238 2.16 -0.45 -8.48
C PHE A 238 2.03 -1.85 -9.09
N THR A 239 1.07 -2.63 -8.59
CA THR A 239 0.83 -4.03 -8.99
C THR A 239 -0.65 -4.37 -8.93
N ASP A 240 -1.10 -5.30 -9.77
CA ASP A 240 -2.50 -5.72 -9.82
C ASP A 240 -2.70 -7.02 -9.01
N VAL A 241 -3.94 -7.27 -8.58
CA VAL A 241 -4.26 -8.52 -7.87
C VAL A 241 -4.04 -9.69 -8.82
N GLY A 242 -3.29 -10.69 -8.39
CA GLY A 242 -2.99 -11.89 -9.15
C GLY A 242 -1.70 -11.84 -9.99
N SER A 243 -1.04 -10.69 -10.11
CA SER A 243 0.26 -10.61 -10.80
C SER A 243 1.42 -11.04 -9.91
N GLU A 244 2.54 -11.42 -10.53
CA GLU A 244 3.82 -11.67 -9.86
C GLU A 244 4.55 -10.33 -9.67
N VAL A 245 5.13 -10.10 -8.48
CA VAL A 245 5.93 -8.90 -8.19
C VAL A 245 7.19 -9.25 -7.40
N ILE A 246 8.31 -8.63 -7.78
CA ILE A 246 9.61 -8.82 -7.13
C ILE A 246 10.01 -7.54 -6.42
N LEU A 247 10.16 -7.60 -5.10
CA LEU A 247 10.69 -6.51 -4.28
C LEU A 247 12.19 -6.72 -4.04
N ASN A 248 12.99 -5.69 -4.29
CA ASN A 248 14.44 -5.73 -4.14
C ASN A 248 14.88 -4.94 -2.91
N CYS A 249 15.61 -5.61 -2.01
CA CYS A 249 16.32 -4.96 -0.92
C CYS A 249 17.82 -5.06 -1.13
N SER A 250 18.48 -3.89 -1.17
CA SER A 250 19.91 -3.73 -1.38
C SER A 250 20.48 -2.81 -0.29
N VAL A 251 21.38 -3.35 0.53
CA VAL A 251 21.91 -2.67 1.72
C VAL A 251 23.42 -2.69 1.69
N TYR A 252 24.03 -1.52 1.85
CA TYR A 252 25.46 -1.32 1.97
C TYR A 252 25.88 -1.39 3.44
N PHE A 253 26.80 -2.30 3.77
CA PHE A 253 27.32 -2.49 5.14
C PHE A 253 28.76 -2.03 5.32
N GLY A 254 29.34 -1.34 4.32
CA GLY A 254 30.75 -0.98 4.31
C GLY A 254 31.68 -2.08 3.77
N GLN A 255 32.90 -1.69 3.43
CA GLN A 255 33.96 -2.62 2.97
C GLN A 255 34.59 -3.41 4.13
N SER A 256 34.32 -3.04 5.39
CA SER A 256 34.86 -3.71 6.58
C SER A 256 34.15 -5.03 6.89
N VAL A 257 34.87 -6.01 7.47
CA VAL A 257 34.36 -7.35 7.79
C VAL A 257 33.27 -7.32 8.89
N CYS A 258 32.00 -7.16 8.49
CA CYS A 258 30.83 -7.40 9.35
C CYS A 258 30.51 -8.90 9.60
N SER A 259 30.69 -9.37 10.83
CA SER A 259 30.45 -10.77 11.23
C SER A 259 28.98 -11.14 11.48
N ARG A 260 28.11 -10.15 11.73
CA ARG A 260 26.69 -10.34 12.07
C ARG A 260 25.72 -9.59 11.16
N CYS A 261 26.12 -9.30 9.92
CA CYS A 261 25.26 -8.60 8.98
C CYS A 261 24.19 -9.53 8.41
N SER A 262 22.93 -9.13 8.50
CA SER A 262 21.81 -9.85 7.90
C SER A 262 20.75 -8.89 7.37
N ILE A 263 20.05 -9.35 6.34
CA ILE A 263 18.89 -8.65 5.76
C ILE A 263 17.75 -9.65 5.63
N HIS A 264 16.52 -9.21 5.91
CA HIS A 264 15.33 -10.04 5.75
C HIS A 264 14.09 -9.19 5.48
N TRP A 265 13.07 -9.81 4.89
CA TRP A 265 11.76 -9.18 4.68
C TRP A 265 10.75 -9.52 5.79
N GLU A 266 9.94 -8.53 6.16
CA GLU A 266 8.80 -8.65 7.07
C GLU A 266 7.52 -8.16 6.37
N LYS A 267 6.40 -8.85 6.56
CA LYS A 267 5.06 -8.40 6.15
C LYS A 267 4.28 -8.11 7.42
N ASN A 268 3.76 -6.90 7.59
CA ASN A 268 3.04 -6.50 8.82
C ASN A 268 3.80 -6.83 10.13
N ARG A 269 5.13 -6.69 10.13
CA ARG A 269 6.04 -7.01 11.25
C ARG A 269 6.22 -8.49 11.57
N SER A 270 5.60 -9.41 10.83
CA SER A 270 5.93 -10.84 10.89
C SER A 270 7.00 -11.19 9.85
N ARG A 271 7.94 -12.06 10.21
CA ARG A 271 8.93 -12.59 9.27
C ARG A 271 8.25 -13.54 8.30
N LEU A 272 8.52 -13.36 7.00
CA LEU A 272 8.06 -14.24 5.94
C LEU A 272 8.94 -15.50 5.93
N HIS A 273 8.57 -16.57 6.64
CA HIS A 273 9.33 -17.82 6.65
C HIS A 273 8.49 -18.96 6.09
N GLY A 274 8.80 -19.40 4.86
CA GLY A 274 8.14 -20.55 4.24
C GLY A 274 6.64 -20.39 3.99
N GLU A 275 6.14 -19.15 3.88
CA GLU A 275 4.74 -18.91 3.47
C GLU A 275 4.59 -19.18 1.97
N ASP A 276 3.59 -20.00 1.62
CA ASP A 276 3.28 -20.33 0.22
C ASP A 276 2.98 -19.06 -0.59
N GLY A 277 3.76 -18.86 -1.66
CA GLY A 277 3.63 -17.71 -2.55
C GLY A 277 4.61 -16.56 -2.28
N TYR A 278 5.42 -16.62 -1.21
CA TYR A 278 6.47 -15.64 -0.88
C TYR A 278 7.84 -16.31 -0.87
N GLU A 279 8.62 -16.12 -1.93
CA GLU A 279 9.96 -16.70 -2.06
C GLU A 279 11.04 -15.64 -1.80
N GLN A 280 11.92 -15.89 -0.83
CA GLN A 280 13.07 -15.02 -0.55
C GLN A 280 14.33 -15.61 -1.16
N LYS A 281 14.96 -14.87 -2.08
CA LYS A 281 16.17 -15.30 -2.79
C LYS A 281 17.30 -14.29 -2.63
N TYR A 282 18.41 -14.75 -2.07
CA TYR A 282 19.66 -13.98 -2.08
C TYR A 282 20.25 -14.01 -3.49
N ARG A 283 20.63 -12.85 -4.01
CA ARG A 283 21.25 -12.76 -5.35
C ARG A 283 22.69 -13.28 -5.37
N TYR A 284 23.31 -13.38 -4.19
CA TYR A 284 24.67 -13.90 -4.00
C TYR A 284 24.64 -14.97 -2.91
N SER A 285 25.24 -16.14 -3.18
CA SER A 285 25.31 -17.24 -2.22
C SER A 285 26.16 -16.84 -1.02
N VAL A 286 25.60 -16.94 0.19
CA VAL A 286 26.30 -16.72 1.48
C VAL A 286 27.29 -17.85 1.81
N LEU A 287 27.73 -18.59 0.80
CA LEU A 287 28.80 -19.57 0.92
C LEU A 287 30.04 -18.96 0.27
N PHE A 288 31.00 -18.63 1.13
CA PHE A 288 32.34 -18.11 0.86
C PHE A 288 32.47 -16.60 0.64
N PHE A 289 33.42 -16.04 1.40
CA PHE A 289 34.05 -14.72 1.38
C PHE A 289 34.15 -14.00 0.01
N SER A 290 33.03 -13.65 -0.60
CA SER A 290 32.98 -12.53 -1.53
C SER A 290 31.67 -11.80 -1.30
N ARG A 291 31.70 -10.86 -0.35
CA ARG A 291 30.91 -9.66 -0.56
C ARG A 291 31.25 -9.14 -1.94
N THR A 292 30.28 -8.55 -2.62
CA THR A 292 30.58 -7.63 -3.72
C THR A 292 31.80 -6.79 -3.32
N ILE A 293 32.69 -6.48 -4.26
CA ILE A 293 33.89 -5.65 -4.03
C ILE A 293 33.55 -4.36 -3.25
N ASP A 294 32.28 -3.98 -3.30
CA ASP A 294 31.69 -2.79 -2.69
C ASP A 294 31.01 -3.00 -1.32
N GLY A 295 30.88 -4.21 -0.77
CA GLY A 295 30.29 -4.41 0.58
C GLY A 295 28.75 -4.31 0.66
N THR A 296 28.05 -4.60 -0.44
CA THR A 296 26.57 -4.55 -0.54
C THR A 296 25.94 -5.95 -0.53
N LEU A 297 24.88 -6.13 0.26
CA LEU A 297 24.04 -7.33 0.31
C LEU A 297 22.69 -7.10 -0.38
N GLN A 298 22.22 -8.08 -1.17
CA GLN A 298 20.97 -8.02 -1.92
C GLN A 298 20.05 -9.23 -1.64
N LEU A 299 18.79 -8.94 -1.33
CA LEU A 299 17.74 -9.90 -1.06
C LEU A 299 16.47 -9.56 -1.85
N LEU A 300 16.03 -10.51 -2.67
CA LEU A 300 14.83 -10.41 -3.47
C LEU A 300 13.68 -11.13 -2.75
N LEU A 301 12.51 -10.49 -2.67
CA LEU A 301 11.26 -11.11 -2.28
C LEU A 301 10.38 -11.23 -3.51
N ASN A 302 10.17 -12.45 -3.99
CA ASN A 302 9.23 -12.77 -5.04
C ASN A 302 7.86 -13.08 -4.44
N ILE A 303 6.83 -12.36 -4.88
CA ILE A 303 5.44 -12.60 -4.51
C ILE A 303 4.75 -13.14 -5.76
N ASN A 304 4.52 -14.46 -5.79
CA ASN A 304 4.07 -15.16 -6.99
C ASN A 304 2.68 -14.70 -7.47
N LYS A 305 1.79 -14.42 -6.51
CA LYS A 305 0.42 -14.00 -6.77
C LYS A 305 -0.01 -12.98 -5.73
N VAL A 306 -0.03 -11.70 -6.10
CA VAL A 306 -0.45 -10.62 -5.20
C VAL A 306 -1.91 -10.79 -4.79
N SER A 307 -2.18 -10.80 -3.49
CA SER A 307 -3.53 -10.84 -2.91
C SER A 307 -4.03 -9.43 -2.54
N GLU A 308 -5.34 -9.28 -2.30
CA GLU A 308 -5.87 -8.02 -1.74
C GLU A 308 -5.28 -7.70 -0.36
N SER A 309 -4.91 -8.73 0.42
CA SER A 309 -4.26 -8.53 1.70
C SER A 309 -2.88 -7.90 1.55
N ASP A 310 -2.17 -8.19 0.46
CA ASP A 310 -0.84 -7.65 0.18
C ASP A 310 -0.89 -6.17 -0.18
N LEU A 311 -1.94 -5.73 -0.88
CA LEU A 311 -2.18 -4.31 -1.19
C LEU A 311 -2.47 -3.46 0.07
N ARG A 312 -2.91 -4.09 1.15
CA ARG A 312 -3.17 -3.43 2.45
C ARG A 312 -2.02 -3.63 3.44
N SER A 313 -1.06 -4.49 3.11
CA SER A 313 0.05 -4.83 4.00
C SER A 313 1.25 -3.93 3.77
N GLU A 314 1.99 -3.71 4.84
CA GLU A 314 3.27 -3.01 4.79
C GLU A 314 4.41 -4.04 4.71
N PHE A 315 5.19 -3.98 3.64
CA PHE A 315 6.40 -4.80 3.49
C PHE A 315 7.60 -4.01 4.01
N ARG A 316 8.41 -4.60 4.88
CA ARG A 316 9.59 -3.96 5.45
C ARG A 316 10.82 -4.77 5.11
N CYS A 317 11.81 -4.13 4.50
CA CYS A 317 13.15 -4.71 4.48
C CYS A 317 13.88 -4.24 5.73
N LYS A 318 14.38 -5.19 6.51
CA LYS A 318 15.12 -4.93 7.74
C LYS A 318 16.57 -5.36 7.55
N ALA A 319 17.47 -4.49 7.98
CA ALA A 319 18.90 -4.72 7.96
C ALA A 319 19.45 -4.61 9.38
N GLN A 320 20.28 -5.56 9.74
CA GLN A 320 20.89 -5.64 11.05
C GLN A 320 22.39 -5.78 10.89
N ASP A 321 23.15 -4.96 11.61
CA ASP A 321 24.58 -5.15 11.83
C ASP A 321 24.87 -5.49 13.31
N SER A 322 26.13 -5.36 13.74
CA SER A 322 26.51 -5.69 15.12
C SER A 322 26.10 -4.63 16.16
N TYR A 323 25.62 -3.46 15.74
CA TYR A 323 25.36 -2.29 16.57
C TYR A 323 23.94 -1.74 16.43
N GLU A 324 23.38 -1.77 15.23
CA GLU A 324 22.13 -1.12 14.86
C GLU A 324 21.22 -2.04 14.02
N VAL A 325 19.92 -1.80 14.15
CA VAL A 325 18.87 -2.42 13.36
C VAL A 325 18.06 -1.31 12.70
N ILE A 326 18.09 -1.26 11.37
CA ILE A 326 17.36 -0.28 10.57
C ILE A 326 16.38 -0.97 9.63
N PHE A 327 15.37 -0.24 9.17
CA PHE A 327 14.39 -0.77 8.24
C PHE A 327 13.86 0.31 7.29
N VAL A 328 13.38 -0.14 6.13
CA VAL A 328 12.65 0.67 5.15
C VAL A 328 11.35 -0.01 4.78
N SER A 329 10.30 0.78 4.62
CA SER A 329 8.96 0.31 4.27
C SER A 329 8.68 0.45 2.77
N VAL A 330 7.91 -0.48 2.23
CA VAL A 330 7.38 -0.52 0.87
C VAL A 330 5.91 -0.89 0.95
N THR A 331 5.08 -0.21 0.15
CA THR A 331 3.65 -0.50 0.03
C THR A 331 3.28 -0.85 -1.39
N LEU A 332 2.38 -1.81 -1.55
CA LEU A 332 1.84 -2.18 -2.85
C LEU A 332 0.53 -1.42 -3.08
N LYS A 333 0.35 -0.84 -4.28
CA LYS A 333 -0.92 -0.22 -4.66
C LYS A 333 -1.39 -0.74 -6.01
N SER A 334 -2.71 -0.90 -6.15
CA SER A 334 -3.31 -1.21 -7.45
C SER A 334 -3.21 -0.01 -8.38
N ARG A 335 -3.01 -0.28 -9.67
CA ARG A 335 -3.11 0.76 -10.71
C ARG A 335 -4.56 1.19 -10.77
N ALA A 336 -4.80 2.50 -10.71
CA ALA A 336 -6.16 3.03 -10.80
C ALA A 336 -6.82 2.52 -12.09
N SER A 337 -8.02 1.95 -11.95
CA SER A 337 -8.76 1.41 -13.09
C SER A 337 -9.19 2.55 -14.00
N VAL A 338 -8.45 2.74 -15.10
CA VAL A 338 -8.79 3.68 -16.19
C VAL A 338 -10.20 3.38 -16.72
N LEU A 339 -10.65 2.13 -16.62
CA LEU A 339 -11.99 1.69 -16.98
C LEU A 339 -13.08 2.43 -16.17
N SER A 340 -12.87 2.64 -14.86
CA SER A 340 -13.84 3.35 -14.01
C SER A 340 -14.00 4.81 -14.43
N VAL A 341 -12.90 5.47 -14.80
CA VAL A 341 -12.92 6.85 -15.30
C VAL A 341 -13.60 6.91 -16.67
N ILE A 342 -13.30 5.98 -17.58
CA ILE A 342 -13.94 5.90 -18.90
C ILE A 342 -15.45 5.68 -18.77
N VAL A 343 -15.88 4.76 -17.91
CA VAL A 343 -17.31 4.49 -17.66
C VAL A 343 -18.00 5.73 -17.09
N ALA A 344 -17.39 6.42 -16.13
CA ALA A 344 -17.94 7.66 -15.58
C ALA A 344 -18.08 8.76 -16.65
N CYS A 345 -17.08 8.92 -17.54
CA CYS A 345 -17.14 9.86 -18.66
C CYS A 345 -18.24 9.51 -19.67
N ILE A 346 -18.45 8.22 -19.97
CA ILE A 346 -19.52 7.78 -20.88
C ILE A 346 -20.89 8.04 -20.27
N CYS A 347 -21.10 7.70 -19.00
CA CYS A 347 -22.36 7.93 -18.30
C CYS A 347 -22.71 9.43 -18.23
N THR A 348 -21.74 10.28 -17.90
CA THR A 348 -21.94 11.74 -17.84
C THR A 348 -22.26 12.34 -19.20
N SER A 349 -21.58 11.91 -20.27
CA SER A 349 -21.86 12.30 -21.65
C SER A 349 -23.28 11.91 -22.08
N LEU A 350 -23.71 10.68 -21.79
CA LEU A 350 -25.08 10.20 -22.08
C LEU A 350 -26.16 11.05 -21.39
N VAL A 351 -25.97 11.38 -20.11
CA VAL A 351 -26.90 12.23 -19.36
C VAL A 351 -26.99 13.64 -19.98
N LEU A 352 -25.85 14.23 -20.35
CA LEU A 352 -25.83 15.54 -21.01
C LEU A 352 -26.55 15.52 -22.36
N LEU A 353 -26.39 14.46 -23.16
CA LEU A 353 -27.09 14.31 -24.43
C LEU A 353 -28.61 14.17 -24.25
N LEU A 354 -29.05 13.39 -23.26
CA LEU A 354 -30.46 13.26 -22.92
C LEU A 354 -31.07 14.60 -22.45
N LEU A 355 -30.35 15.34 -21.61
CA LEU A 355 -30.76 16.68 -21.17
C LEU A 355 -30.87 17.66 -22.35
N ALA A 356 -29.85 17.71 -23.21
CA ALA A 356 -29.87 18.57 -24.39
C ALA A 356 -31.00 18.20 -25.37
N GLY A 357 -31.24 16.90 -25.57
CA GLY A 357 -32.35 16.39 -26.37
C GLY A 357 -33.71 16.77 -25.79
N GLY A 358 -33.90 16.59 -24.48
CA GLY A 358 -35.11 16.99 -23.76
C GLY A 358 -35.38 18.49 -23.84
N LEU A 359 -34.36 19.32 -23.59
CA LEU A 359 -34.46 20.78 -23.71
C LEU A 359 -34.85 21.20 -25.14
N LYS A 360 -34.31 20.56 -26.18
CA LYS A 360 -34.71 20.84 -27.56
C LYS A 360 -36.14 20.40 -27.85
N TRP A 361 -36.56 19.23 -27.39
CA TRP A 361 -37.90 18.70 -27.65
C TRP A 361 -38.99 19.56 -26.98
N PHE A 362 -38.73 20.00 -25.74
CA PHE A 362 -39.65 20.83 -24.95
C PHE A 362 -39.37 22.34 -25.02
N ALA A 363 -38.50 22.81 -25.93
CA ALA A 363 -38.08 24.21 -25.97
C ALA A 363 -39.27 25.19 -26.04
N LEU A 364 -40.27 24.90 -26.89
CA LEU A 364 -41.48 25.72 -27.03
C LEU A 364 -42.32 25.72 -25.73
N ASP A 365 -42.44 24.57 -25.07
CA ASP A 365 -43.23 24.45 -23.84
C ASP A 365 -42.53 25.14 -22.66
N LEU A 366 -41.20 25.04 -22.55
CA LEU A 366 -40.38 25.73 -21.56
C LEU A 366 -40.42 27.26 -21.73
N VAL A 367 -40.37 27.76 -22.97
CA VAL A 367 -40.48 29.20 -23.24
C VAL A 367 -41.89 29.72 -22.94
N LEU A 368 -42.94 28.98 -23.32
CA LEU A 368 -44.31 29.37 -22.99
C LEU A 368 -44.57 29.36 -21.48
N PHE A 369 -44.03 28.37 -20.75
CA PHE A 369 -44.15 28.26 -19.30
C PHE A 369 -43.37 29.36 -18.57
N SER A 370 -42.12 29.64 -18.98
CA SER A 370 -41.33 30.73 -18.40
C SER A 370 -42.00 32.09 -18.62
N ARG A 371 -42.54 32.37 -19.81
CA ARG A 371 -43.29 33.61 -20.09
C ARG A 371 -44.49 33.76 -19.15
N GLN A 372 -45.19 32.67 -18.83
CA GLN A 372 -46.30 32.70 -17.87
C GLN A 372 -45.85 33.03 -16.44
N ILE A 373 -44.65 32.60 -16.03
CA ILE A 373 -44.07 32.92 -14.72
C ILE A 373 -43.60 34.38 -14.67
N PHE A 374 -42.85 34.83 -15.68
CA PHE A 374 -42.31 36.19 -15.72
C PHE A 374 -43.40 37.27 -15.78
N VAL A 375 -44.51 37.01 -16.46
CA VAL A 375 -45.63 37.97 -16.55
C VAL A 375 -46.39 38.10 -15.22
N LYS A 376 -46.42 37.06 -14.39
CA LYS A 376 -46.94 37.18 -13.02
C LYS A 376 -46.06 38.09 -12.15
N LEU A 377 -44.76 38.19 -12.46
CA LEU A 377 -43.79 38.94 -11.67
C LEU A 377 -43.65 40.41 -12.13
N TYR A 378 -43.79 40.68 -13.43
CA TYR A 378 -43.61 42.03 -14.00
C TYR A 378 -44.82 42.38 -14.88
N ARG A 379 -45.82 43.05 -14.31
CA ARG A 379 -47.00 43.55 -15.02
C ARG A 379 -46.89 45.05 -15.26
N LYS A 380 -46.99 45.46 -16.52
CA LYS A 380 -47.22 46.86 -16.92
C LYS A 380 -48.57 46.91 -17.64
N GLU A 381 -49.43 47.86 -17.27
CA GLU A 381 -50.72 48.04 -17.93
C GLU A 381 -50.53 48.93 -19.16
N ASP A 382 -50.76 48.37 -20.34
CA ASP A 382 -50.47 49.01 -21.63
C ASP A 382 -51.69 49.73 -22.26
N GLY A 383 -52.79 49.92 -21.53
CA GLY A 383 -54.00 50.64 -22.00
C GLY A 383 -54.81 49.96 -23.12
N LYS A 384 -54.30 48.88 -23.75
CA LYS A 384 -54.96 48.13 -24.83
C LYS A 384 -56.10 47.22 -24.34
N LEU A 385 -57.23 47.24 -25.05
CA LEU A 385 -58.47 46.53 -24.70
C LEU A 385 -58.60 45.13 -25.30
N TYR A 386 -57.92 44.85 -26.41
CA TYR A 386 -58.01 43.56 -27.12
C TYR A 386 -56.63 42.92 -27.30
N ASP A 387 -56.59 41.59 -27.21
CA ASP A 387 -55.38 40.82 -27.41
C ASP A 387 -55.05 40.64 -28.90
N ALA A 388 -56.06 40.50 -29.76
CA ALA A 388 -55.88 40.58 -31.20
C ALA A 388 -57.15 41.00 -31.96
N TYR A 389 -56.95 41.69 -33.08
CA TYR A 389 -57.97 41.97 -34.10
C TYR A 389 -57.89 40.90 -35.18
N VAL A 390 -59.02 40.31 -35.59
CA VAL A 390 -59.05 39.24 -36.60
C VAL A 390 -59.64 39.75 -37.92
N ILE A 391 -58.82 39.73 -38.97
CA ILE A 391 -59.21 40.02 -40.35
C ILE A 391 -59.36 38.70 -41.11
N TYR A 392 -60.52 38.48 -41.70
CA TYR A 392 -60.78 37.34 -42.58
C TYR A 392 -61.69 37.76 -43.74
N GLN A 393 -61.58 37.06 -44.85
CA GLN A 393 -62.38 37.34 -46.03
C GLN A 393 -63.77 36.71 -45.92
N ARG A 394 -64.82 37.52 -46.14
CA ARG A 394 -66.23 37.11 -46.03
C ARG A 394 -66.94 36.98 -47.37
N ASN A 395 -66.51 37.75 -48.38
CA ASN A 395 -67.14 37.84 -49.69
C ASN A 395 -66.22 37.29 -50.80
N ASN A 396 -66.81 36.85 -51.92
CA ASN A 396 -66.14 36.24 -53.08
C ASN A 396 -65.39 34.92 -52.78
N LEU A 397 -65.99 34.07 -51.95
CA LEU A 397 -65.50 32.72 -51.69
C LEU A 397 -66.51 31.68 -52.20
N ASP A 398 -66.01 30.58 -52.75
CA ASP A 398 -66.84 29.40 -53.04
C ASP A 398 -67.57 28.95 -51.77
N GLU A 399 -68.79 28.44 -51.91
CA GLU A 399 -69.65 28.04 -50.79
C GLU A 399 -68.95 27.04 -49.83
N ALA A 400 -68.12 26.15 -50.38
CA ALA A 400 -67.30 25.22 -49.62
C ALA A 400 -66.19 25.92 -48.81
N THR A 401 -65.50 26.91 -49.40
CA THR A 401 -64.42 27.66 -48.76
C THR A 401 -64.95 28.65 -47.72
N SER A 402 -66.12 29.26 -47.98
CA SER A 402 -66.81 30.11 -46.99
C SER A 402 -67.20 29.32 -45.75
N LYS A 403 -67.73 28.09 -45.94
CA LYS A 403 -68.07 27.19 -44.83
C LYS A 403 -66.84 26.78 -44.02
N THR A 404 -65.73 26.42 -44.65
CA THR A 404 -64.50 26.03 -43.92
C THR A 404 -63.89 27.19 -43.14
N VAL A 405 -63.96 28.41 -43.66
CA VAL A 405 -63.51 29.62 -42.95
C VAL A 405 -64.38 29.91 -41.74
N CYS A 406 -65.70 29.84 -41.90
CA CYS A 406 -66.65 30.03 -40.80
C CYS A 406 -66.50 28.96 -39.73
N ASP A 407 -66.35 27.69 -40.13
CA ASP A 407 -66.11 26.56 -39.23
C ASP A 407 -64.76 26.69 -38.50
N PHE A 408 -63.72 27.19 -39.18
CA PHE A 408 -62.43 27.48 -38.55
C PHE A 408 -62.53 28.60 -37.51
N ILE A 409 -63.14 29.74 -37.87
CA ILE A 409 -63.24 30.91 -36.98
C ILE A 409 -64.11 30.57 -35.77
N ASN A 410 -65.36 30.13 -36.01
CA ASN A 410 -66.31 29.87 -34.94
C ASN A 410 -66.00 28.59 -34.16
N GLY A 411 -65.57 27.54 -34.86
CA GLY A 411 -65.32 26.24 -34.25
C GLY A 411 -63.95 26.15 -33.58
N SER A 412 -62.88 26.47 -34.30
CA SER A 412 -61.51 26.18 -33.84
C SER A 412 -60.80 27.39 -33.23
N LEU A 413 -60.79 28.53 -33.92
CA LEU A 413 -60.07 29.75 -33.51
C LEU A 413 -60.62 30.33 -32.21
N LEU A 414 -61.93 30.58 -32.15
CA LEU A 414 -62.59 31.13 -30.97
C LEU A 414 -62.54 30.15 -29.78
N THR A 415 -62.81 28.86 -30.01
CA THR A 415 -62.76 27.84 -28.95
C THR A 415 -61.36 27.71 -28.34
N VAL A 416 -60.30 27.73 -29.15
CA VAL A 416 -58.93 27.58 -28.63
C VAL A 416 -58.40 28.88 -28.04
N LEU A 417 -58.56 30.02 -28.71
CA LEU A 417 -57.99 31.28 -28.26
C LEU A 417 -58.80 31.95 -27.15
N GLU A 418 -60.13 32.04 -27.27
CA GLU A 418 -60.97 32.69 -26.25
C GLU A 418 -61.33 31.72 -25.11
N SER A 419 -61.86 30.54 -25.41
CA SER A 419 -62.36 29.62 -24.37
C SER A 419 -61.24 28.87 -23.62
N TYR A 420 -60.24 28.34 -24.35
CA TYR A 420 -59.15 27.57 -23.71
C TYR A 420 -58.01 28.46 -23.19
N TYR A 421 -57.54 29.42 -23.99
CA TYR A 421 -56.42 30.30 -23.61
C TYR A 421 -56.84 31.62 -22.95
N GLY A 422 -58.09 32.06 -23.09
CA GLY A 422 -58.62 33.26 -22.42
C GLY A 422 -58.25 34.59 -23.10
N PHE A 423 -57.88 34.58 -24.38
CA PHE A 423 -57.62 35.81 -25.13
C PHE A 423 -58.92 36.56 -25.43
N LYS A 424 -58.88 37.89 -25.43
CA LYS A 424 -59.99 38.73 -25.90
C LYS A 424 -59.76 39.15 -27.35
N LEU A 425 -60.49 38.54 -28.28
CA LEU A 425 -60.38 38.85 -29.71
C LEU A 425 -61.46 39.84 -30.13
N PHE A 426 -61.14 40.72 -31.06
CA PHE A 426 -62.11 41.58 -31.73
C PHE A 426 -62.36 41.05 -33.15
N ILE A 427 -63.63 40.82 -33.47
CA ILE A 427 -64.08 40.37 -34.78
C ILE A 427 -65.13 41.36 -35.31
N HIS A 428 -64.80 42.02 -36.42
CA HIS A 428 -65.70 42.91 -37.14
C HIS A 428 -66.99 42.17 -37.54
N GLY A 429 -68.15 42.73 -37.19
CA GLY A 429 -69.50 42.17 -37.36
C GLY A 429 -70.05 41.39 -36.16
N ARG A 430 -69.21 40.98 -35.19
CA ARG A 430 -69.66 40.35 -33.93
C ARG A 430 -69.62 41.33 -32.77
N ASP A 431 -68.54 42.10 -32.70
CA ASP A 431 -68.19 42.93 -31.54
C ASP A 431 -68.48 44.44 -31.77
N ASP A 432 -68.93 44.81 -32.97
CA ASP A 432 -69.30 46.19 -33.33
C ASP A 432 -70.70 46.59 -32.83
N LEU A 433 -70.87 47.87 -32.48
CA LEU A 433 -72.17 48.45 -32.15
C LEU A 433 -72.86 48.97 -33.44
N PRO A 434 -74.13 48.61 -33.71
CA PRO A 434 -74.82 49.06 -34.93
C PRO A 434 -75.17 50.56 -34.86
N GLY A 435 -74.64 51.38 -35.78
CA GLY A 435 -75.05 52.78 -35.99
C GLY A 435 -73.95 53.85 -35.93
N GLU A 436 -72.67 53.48 -35.73
CA GLU A 436 -71.53 54.41 -35.71
C GLU A 436 -70.77 54.46 -37.06
N ASP A 437 -69.98 55.53 -37.25
CA ASP A 437 -69.17 55.72 -38.47
C ASP A 437 -68.06 54.65 -38.58
N CYS A 438 -68.22 53.76 -39.56
CA CYS A 438 -67.46 52.52 -39.70
C CYS A 438 -65.94 52.76 -39.88
N MET A 439 -65.55 53.85 -40.54
CA MET A 439 -64.16 54.05 -40.98
C MET A 439 -63.22 54.44 -39.83
N SER A 440 -63.66 55.35 -38.95
CA SER A 440 -62.86 55.79 -37.80
C SER A 440 -62.80 54.74 -36.68
N LEU A 441 -63.85 53.92 -36.56
CA LEU A 441 -63.94 52.86 -35.55
C LEU A 441 -62.90 51.77 -35.80
N ILE A 442 -62.77 51.28 -37.04
CA ILE A 442 -61.81 50.22 -37.39
C ILE A 442 -60.37 50.63 -37.06
N GLU A 443 -59.97 51.88 -37.37
CA GLU A 443 -58.63 52.37 -37.04
C GLU A 443 -58.40 52.40 -35.52
N THR A 444 -59.38 52.87 -34.74
CA THR A 444 -59.27 52.91 -33.28
C THR A 444 -59.25 51.51 -32.65
N GLU A 445 -60.04 50.56 -33.15
CA GLU A 445 -60.12 49.20 -32.62
C GLU A 445 -58.85 48.38 -32.95
N ILE A 446 -58.23 48.63 -34.11
CA ILE A 446 -56.92 48.05 -34.44
C ILE A 446 -55.83 48.67 -33.53
N GLN A 447 -55.88 49.98 -33.22
CA GLN A 447 -54.96 50.61 -32.24
C GLN A 447 -55.13 50.05 -30.81
N LEU A 448 -56.37 49.75 -30.41
CA LEU A 448 -56.69 49.13 -29.12
C LEU A 448 -56.29 47.65 -29.04
N SER A 449 -55.88 47.05 -30.16
CA SER A 449 -55.44 45.66 -30.27
C SER A 449 -53.92 45.50 -30.15
N ARG A 450 -53.47 44.42 -29.49
CA ARG A 450 -52.03 44.10 -29.32
C ARG A 450 -51.42 43.38 -30.52
N ARG A 451 -52.22 42.61 -31.25
CA ARG A 451 -51.81 41.85 -32.46
C ARG A 451 -52.88 41.93 -33.53
N LEU A 452 -52.48 41.69 -34.76
CA LEU A 452 -53.36 41.54 -35.91
C LEU A 452 -53.28 40.10 -36.41
N ILE A 453 -54.40 39.39 -36.48
CA ILE A 453 -54.49 38.05 -37.08
C ILE A 453 -55.14 38.20 -38.45
N ILE A 454 -54.43 37.80 -39.49
CA ILE A 454 -54.95 37.80 -40.86
C ILE A 454 -55.08 36.36 -41.33
N VAL A 455 -56.30 35.97 -41.69
CA VAL A 455 -56.63 34.62 -42.18
C VAL A 455 -56.66 34.64 -43.70
N LEU A 456 -55.78 33.85 -44.32
CA LEU A 456 -55.60 33.72 -45.76
C LEU A 456 -56.27 32.45 -46.28
N THR A 457 -57.01 32.58 -47.37
CA THR A 457 -57.82 31.51 -47.96
C THR A 457 -57.55 31.34 -49.45
N PRO A 458 -57.51 30.10 -49.98
CA PRO A 458 -57.35 29.83 -51.40
C PRO A 458 -58.56 30.29 -52.19
N GLY A 459 -58.30 30.94 -53.33
CA GLY A 459 -59.34 31.44 -54.24
C GLY A 459 -59.72 32.91 -54.06
N ALA A 460 -59.08 33.64 -53.14
CA ALA A 460 -59.26 35.08 -52.97
C ALA A 460 -58.87 35.86 -54.23
N ARG A 461 -59.83 36.13 -55.13
CA ARG A 461 -59.67 37.10 -56.21
C ARG A 461 -59.97 38.49 -55.66
N THR A 462 -58.94 39.33 -55.58
CA THR A 462 -59.07 40.77 -55.40
C THR A 462 -59.47 41.38 -56.76
N ASP A 463 -60.75 41.32 -57.10
CA ASP A 463 -61.25 42.17 -58.17
C ASP A 463 -61.10 43.64 -57.72
N LYS A 464 -60.62 44.49 -58.63
CA LYS A 464 -60.29 45.91 -58.40
C LYS A 464 -61.53 46.81 -58.19
N SER A 465 -62.54 46.33 -57.48
CA SER A 465 -63.67 47.12 -57.01
C SER A 465 -63.51 47.37 -55.51
N SER A 466 -63.07 48.57 -55.19
CA SER A 466 -62.70 49.11 -53.88
C SER A 466 -63.86 49.32 -52.89
N ASP A 467 -64.96 48.58 -53.00
CA ASP A 467 -66.22 48.90 -52.28
C ASP A 467 -66.69 47.78 -51.34
N SER A 468 -65.78 46.88 -50.93
CA SER A 468 -66.08 45.87 -49.90
C SER A 468 -65.49 46.30 -48.54
N PRO A 469 -66.27 46.26 -47.43
CA PRO A 469 -65.79 46.63 -46.09
C PRO A 469 -64.53 45.85 -45.66
N GLU A 470 -64.38 44.61 -46.12
CA GLU A 470 -63.27 43.72 -45.76
C GLU A 470 -61.93 44.13 -46.40
N ALA A 471 -61.97 44.72 -47.60
CA ALA A 471 -60.78 45.26 -48.26
C ALA A 471 -60.22 46.48 -47.51
N TYR A 472 -61.12 47.25 -46.88
CA TYR A 472 -60.77 48.39 -46.06
C TYR A 472 -60.10 47.96 -44.74
N ASP A 473 -60.66 47.00 -44.00
CA ASP A 473 -60.05 46.41 -42.79
C ASP A 473 -58.62 45.94 -43.05
N LEU A 474 -58.42 45.21 -44.16
CA LEU A 474 -57.11 44.71 -44.58
C LEU A 474 -56.14 45.85 -44.90
N GLN A 475 -56.61 46.91 -45.56
CA GLN A 475 -55.77 48.06 -45.92
C GLN A 475 -55.34 48.87 -44.69
N VAL A 476 -56.26 49.14 -43.76
CA VAL A 476 -55.97 49.86 -42.50
C VAL A 476 -55.04 49.02 -41.61
N GLY A 477 -55.35 47.74 -41.43
CA GLY A 477 -54.52 46.82 -40.65
C GLY A 477 -53.10 46.68 -41.22
N LEU A 478 -52.97 46.65 -42.55
CA LEU A 478 -51.68 46.57 -43.23
C LEU A 478 -50.88 47.88 -43.12
N HIS A 479 -51.55 49.03 -43.27
CA HIS A 479 -50.93 50.34 -43.06
C HIS A 479 -50.40 50.47 -41.63
N GLN A 480 -51.19 50.09 -40.64
CA GLN A 480 -50.79 50.15 -39.24
C GLN A 480 -49.63 49.19 -38.92
N ALA A 481 -49.66 47.97 -39.45
CA ALA A 481 -48.60 46.99 -39.23
C ALA A 481 -47.26 47.37 -39.92
N LEU A 482 -47.31 47.94 -41.13
CA LEU A 482 -46.10 48.22 -41.92
C LEU A 482 -45.53 49.63 -41.68
N VAL A 483 -46.38 50.63 -41.44
CA VAL A 483 -45.97 52.04 -41.33
C VAL A 483 -45.78 52.44 -39.88
N GLN A 484 -46.75 52.15 -39.01
CA GLN A 484 -46.65 52.50 -37.58
C GLN A 484 -45.77 51.50 -36.81
N GLY A 485 -45.72 50.23 -37.24
CA GLY A 485 -44.82 49.21 -36.69
C GLY A 485 -45.13 48.75 -35.26
N GLU A 486 -46.23 49.23 -34.67
CA GLU A 486 -46.61 48.99 -33.28
C GLU A 486 -47.40 47.68 -33.08
N THR A 487 -48.04 47.16 -34.12
CA THR A 487 -48.88 45.95 -34.07
C THR A 487 -48.21 44.78 -34.80
N GLY A 488 -47.93 43.70 -34.07
CA GLY A 488 -47.38 42.49 -34.68
C GLY A 488 -48.44 41.67 -35.40
N VAL A 489 -48.12 41.20 -36.62
CA VAL A 489 -49.05 40.45 -37.48
C VAL A 489 -48.82 38.95 -37.39
N ILE A 490 -49.91 38.19 -37.29
CA ILE A 490 -49.97 36.72 -37.32
C ILE A 490 -50.72 36.32 -38.59
N LEU A 491 -50.03 35.62 -39.49
CA LEU A 491 -50.60 35.13 -40.75
C LEU A 491 -51.02 33.67 -40.57
N ILE A 492 -52.31 33.38 -40.75
CA ILE A 492 -52.85 32.02 -40.72
C ILE A 492 -53.32 31.66 -42.11
N GLN A 493 -52.88 30.54 -42.65
CA GLN A 493 -53.28 30.07 -43.97
C GLN A 493 -54.17 28.84 -43.83
N LEU A 494 -55.38 28.93 -44.39
CA LEU A 494 -56.33 27.82 -44.46
C LEU A 494 -56.16 27.12 -45.81
N GLY A 495 -55.73 25.85 -45.82
CA GLY A 495 -55.52 25.10 -47.07
C GLY A 495 -54.23 25.46 -47.83
N GLN A 496 -54.00 24.78 -48.96
CA GLN A 496 -52.73 24.87 -49.71
C GLN A 496 -52.81 25.93 -50.82
N MET A 497 -52.05 27.02 -50.68
CA MET A 497 -51.85 28.04 -51.71
C MET A 497 -50.65 27.68 -52.59
N GLN A 498 -50.79 27.83 -53.91
CA GLN A 498 -49.69 27.64 -54.86
C GLN A 498 -48.93 28.95 -55.14
N ASP A 499 -49.63 30.09 -55.21
CA ASP A 499 -49.03 31.41 -55.49
C ASP A 499 -49.63 32.54 -54.64
N TYR A 500 -48.78 33.50 -54.22
CA TYR A 500 -49.15 34.69 -53.42
C TYR A 500 -49.17 35.99 -54.23
N THR A 501 -48.96 35.91 -55.54
CA THR A 501 -48.84 37.06 -56.45
C THR A 501 -50.13 37.88 -56.56
N HIS A 502 -51.27 37.28 -56.25
CA HIS A 502 -52.59 37.91 -56.25
C HIS A 502 -52.87 38.78 -55.01
N LEU A 503 -52.02 38.70 -53.97
CA LEU A 503 -52.21 39.43 -52.72
C LEU A 503 -51.64 40.86 -52.79
N PRO A 504 -52.14 41.81 -51.97
CA PRO A 504 -51.59 43.16 -51.91
C PRO A 504 -50.09 43.17 -51.59
N LEU A 505 -49.34 44.12 -52.18
CA LEU A 505 -47.88 44.26 -52.04
C LEU A 505 -47.41 44.25 -50.57
N GLY A 506 -48.13 44.93 -49.69
CA GLY A 506 -47.75 44.94 -48.27
C GLY A 506 -47.92 43.57 -47.60
N LEU A 507 -48.90 42.76 -48.02
CA LEU A 507 -49.09 41.42 -47.49
C LEU A 507 -48.02 40.46 -48.03
N GLN A 508 -47.61 40.62 -49.29
CA GLN A 508 -46.46 39.89 -49.85
C GLN A 508 -45.17 40.21 -49.05
N HIS A 509 -44.96 41.48 -48.70
CA HIS A 509 -43.83 41.89 -47.87
C HIS A 509 -43.89 41.25 -46.46
N LEU A 510 -45.08 41.14 -45.85
CA LEU A 510 -45.26 40.44 -44.58
C LEU A 510 -45.03 38.93 -44.69
N LEU A 511 -45.44 38.30 -45.80
CA LEU A 511 -45.18 36.88 -46.09
C LEU A 511 -43.70 36.58 -46.29
N CYS A 512 -42.92 37.51 -46.85
CA CYS A 512 -41.46 37.39 -46.92
C CYS A 512 -40.80 37.48 -45.54
N LYS A 513 -41.37 38.27 -44.62
CA LYS A 513 -40.82 38.50 -43.28
C LYS A 513 -41.20 37.39 -42.28
N ASN A 514 -42.44 36.91 -42.34
CA ASN A 514 -42.98 35.92 -41.42
C ASN A 514 -43.61 34.76 -42.21
N SER A 515 -43.16 33.53 -41.95
CA SER A 515 -43.76 32.34 -42.56
C SER A 515 -45.21 32.15 -42.08
N PRO A 516 -46.20 32.00 -42.98
CA PRO A 516 -47.60 31.81 -42.60
C PRO A 516 -47.79 30.47 -41.86
N LEU A 517 -48.68 30.49 -40.87
CA LEU A 517 -49.04 29.30 -40.11
C LEU A 517 -50.11 28.52 -40.88
N LEU A 518 -49.73 27.39 -41.48
CA LEU A 518 -50.64 26.52 -42.21
C LEU A 518 -51.53 25.73 -41.24
N TRP A 519 -52.84 25.88 -41.38
CA TRP A 519 -53.85 25.06 -40.72
C TRP A 519 -54.16 23.80 -41.53
N ARG A 520 -54.16 22.63 -40.88
CA ARG A 520 -54.56 21.35 -41.47
C ARG A 520 -55.80 20.82 -40.74
N ASP A 521 -56.74 20.22 -41.46
CA ASP A 521 -58.09 19.80 -40.99
C ASP A 521 -58.12 18.64 -39.95
N GLY A 522 -57.10 18.52 -39.10
CA GLY A 522 -57.03 17.59 -37.97
C GLY A 522 -56.36 18.18 -36.71
N GLU A 523 -56.02 19.47 -36.70
CA GLU A 523 -55.28 20.13 -35.61
C GLU A 523 -56.19 20.84 -34.58
N SER A 524 -57.39 20.31 -34.31
CA SER A 524 -58.36 20.89 -33.38
C SER A 524 -57.95 20.86 -31.89
N SER A 525 -56.90 20.11 -31.54
CA SER A 525 -56.45 20.03 -30.15
C SER A 525 -55.68 21.29 -29.72
N PRO A 526 -56.00 21.93 -28.58
CA PRO A 526 -55.31 23.15 -28.14
C PRO A 526 -53.79 22.99 -27.99
N ASN A 527 -53.29 21.78 -27.73
CA ASN A 527 -51.86 21.50 -27.57
C ASN A 527 -51.13 21.10 -28.87
N SER A 528 -51.77 21.24 -30.03
CA SER A 528 -51.12 20.98 -31.32
C SER A 528 -49.94 21.91 -31.55
N ARG A 529 -48.99 21.48 -32.42
CA ARG A 529 -47.82 22.30 -32.77
C ARG A 529 -48.25 23.64 -33.41
N PHE A 530 -49.36 23.65 -34.15
CA PHE A 530 -49.94 24.86 -34.74
C PHE A 530 -50.38 25.85 -33.66
N TRP A 531 -51.24 25.45 -32.71
CA TRP A 531 -51.72 26.36 -31.67
C TRP A 531 -50.62 26.82 -30.71
N LYS A 532 -49.62 25.98 -30.43
CA LYS A 532 -48.41 26.40 -29.70
C LYS A 532 -47.64 27.50 -30.43
N ARG A 533 -47.55 27.44 -31.77
CA ARG A 533 -46.91 28.49 -32.59
C ARG A 533 -47.76 29.76 -32.67
N VAL A 534 -49.08 29.64 -32.81
CA VAL A 534 -50.00 30.79 -32.73
C VAL A 534 -49.86 31.48 -31.37
N ARG A 535 -49.90 30.70 -30.28
CA ARG A 535 -49.74 31.22 -28.91
C ARG A 535 -48.37 31.86 -28.66
N TYR A 536 -47.31 31.36 -29.30
CA TYR A 536 -45.99 31.96 -29.23
C TYR A 536 -45.98 33.38 -29.83
N GLN A 537 -46.71 33.59 -30.94
CA GLN A 537 -46.82 34.90 -31.61
C GLN A 537 -47.86 35.85 -30.98
N MET A 538 -48.82 35.31 -30.24
CA MET A 538 -49.83 36.08 -29.48
C MET A 538 -49.19 36.91 -28.34
N PRO A 539 -49.87 37.98 -27.87
CA PRO A 539 -49.44 38.70 -26.68
C PRO A 539 -49.65 37.81 -25.45
N VAL A 540 -49.20 38.26 -24.28
CA VAL A 540 -49.53 37.54 -23.05
C VAL A 540 -50.94 37.92 -22.64
N VAL A 541 -51.78 36.92 -22.33
CA VAL A 541 -53.17 37.12 -21.92
C VAL A 541 -53.23 38.14 -20.77
N SER A 542 -53.89 39.27 -21.00
CA SER A 542 -54.25 40.17 -19.91
C SER A 542 -55.44 39.57 -19.17
N SER A 543 -55.21 38.93 -18.03
CA SER A 543 -56.31 38.48 -17.20
C SER A 543 -57.05 39.70 -16.63
N PHE A 544 -58.13 40.11 -17.29
CA PHE A 544 -59.20 40.88 -16.66
C PHE A 544 -60.46 40.00 -16.67
N GLN A 545 -60.99 39.75 -15.47
CA GLN A 545 -62.20 38.98 -15.16
C GLN A 545 -62.20 37.48 -15.46
N ARG A 546 -61.49 36.73 -14.61
CA ARG A 546 -61.89 35.34 -14.28
C ARG A 546 -62.86 35.38 -13.10
N SER A 547 -64.00 36.05 -13.25
CA SER A 547 -65.12 35.92 -12.29
C SER A 547 -66.46 36.17 -12.99
N SER A 548 -67.28 35.13 -12.99
CA SER A 548 -68.71 35.13 -13.37
C SER A 548 -69.04 35.25 -14.86
N ARG A 549 -69.21 34.10 -15.51
CA ARG A 549 -70.38 33.77 -16.36
C ARG A 549 -70.35 32.29 -16.74
N ARG A 550 -70.82 31.47 -15.80
CA ARG A 550 -71.36 30.14 -16.10
C ARG A 550 -72.84 30.37 -16.39
N GLY A 551 -73.21 30.48 -17.67
CA GLY A 551 -74.61 30.62 -18.05
C GLY A 551 -74.84 31.29 -19.40
N SER A 552 -75.36 30.49 -20.34
CA SER A 552 -76.23 30.87 -21.45
C SER A 552 -75.69 31.74 -22.58
N LEU A 553 -75.53 31.18 -23.78
CA LEU A 553 -76.50 31.35 -24.89
C LEU A 553 -75.94 30.70 -26.18
N LYS A 554 -76.73 29.78 -26.74
CA LYS A 554 -76.68 29.44 -28.17
C LYS A 554 -77.14 30.69 -28.94
N ALA A 555 -76.32 31.18 -29.85
CA ALA A 555 -76.76 32.03 -30.95
C ALA A 555 -76.10 31.51 -32.23
N SER A 556 -76.90 30.86 -33.06
CA SER A 556 -76.54 30.49 -34.42
C SER A 556 -76.48 31.76 -35.27
N LEU A 557 -75.34 32.06 -35.89
CA LEU A 557 -75.31 32.96 -37.03
C LEU A 557 -75.97 32.25 -38.22
N GLN A 558 -77.05 32.82 -38.70
CA GLN A 558 -77.78 32.36 -39.88
C GLN A 558 -77.31 33.22 -41.05
N CYS A 559 -76.46 32.66 -41.92
CA CYS A 559 -76.13 33.28 -43.19
C CYS A 559 -77.36 33.18 -44.11
N GLN A 560 -78.15 34.25 -44.20
CA GLN A 560 -79.11 34.43 -45.28
C GLN A 560 -78.53 35.42 -46.29
N GLY A 561 -78.29 34.94 -47.51
CA GLY A 561 -78.12 35.79 -48.68
C GLY A 561 -79.46 36.43 -49.02
N LEU A 562 -79.50 37.76 -49.04
CA LEU A 562 -80.58 38.52 -49.66
C LEU A 562 -80.21 38.71 -51.13
N LEU A 563 -80.92 37.96 -51.98
CA LEU A 563 -81.06 38.24 -53.40
C LEU A 563 -81.66 39.64 -53.58
N VAL A 564 -81.01 40.44 -54.43
CA VAL A 564 -81.69 41.37 -55.34
C VAL A 564 -81.15 41.10 -56.74
#